data_AF-A0A165L1T2-F1
#
_entry.id   AF-A0A165L1T2-F1
#
_cell.length_a   1.000
_cell.length_b   1.000
_cell.length_c   1.000
_cell.angle_alpha   90.00
_cell.angle_beta   90.00
_cell.angle_gamma   90.00
#
_symmetry.space_group_name_H-M   'P 1'
#
loop_
_entity.id
_entity.type
_entity.pdbx_description
1 polymer ?
#
loop_
_entity_poly.entity_id
_entity_poly.type
_entity_poly.pdbx_seq_one_letter_code
_entity_poly.pdbx_strand_id
1 'polypeptide(L)'
;MAIGWKLTPSEIRKLLKLTEDCDPDTVREAMYKVMAESGHDVPSYALRPTLIYRADGTYLIQVRSNRFLWPNYTLEQHVDTVRKMLHIDAGSEYDKYFDWHPRSVPPRQRQ
;
A
#
# COMPACT_ATOMS: atom_id res chain seq x y z
N MET A 1 -12.47 -8.89 1.47
CA MET A 1 -11.98 -7.94 2.48
C MET A 1 -10.62 -7.45 2.03
N ALA A 2 -10.34 -6.17 2.19
CA ALA A 2 -9.00 -5.63 1.95
C ALA A 2 -8.63 -4.81 3.19
N ILE A 3 -7.35 -4.58 3.38
CA ILE A 3 -6.84 -3.69 4.41
C ILE A 3 -5.89 -2.72 3.71
N GLY A 4 -5.83 -1.48 4.17
CA GLY A 4 -4.97 -0.50 3.51
C GLY A 4 -4.59 0.69 4.36
N TRP A 5 -3.62 1.43 3.84
CA TRP A 5 -3.15 2.70 4.38
C TRP A 5 -3.70 3.83 3.53
N LYS A 6 -4.34 4.81 4.19
CA LYS A 6 -4.76 6.06 3.58
C LYS A 6 -3.73 7.11 3.98
N LEU A 7 -3.01 7.62 2.99
CA LEU A 7 -1.88 8.51 3.17
C LEU A 7 -2.13 9.80 2.38
N THR A 8 -1.90 10.93 3.00
CA THR A 8 -1.80 12.22 2.30
C THR A 8 -0.56 12.25 1.39
N PRO A 9 -0.49 13.20 0.44
CA PRO A 9 0.71 13.39 -0.38
C PRO A 9 1.97 13.67 0.44
N SER A 10 1.85 14.28 1.62
CA SER A 10 2.99 14.52 2.52
C SER A 10 3.49 13.22 3.16
N GLU A 11 2.57 12.40 3.68
CA GLU A 11 2.87 11.12 4.32
C GLU A 11 3.50 10.13 3.33
N ILE A 12 2.95 10.03 2.11
CA ILE A 12 3.51 9.10 1.12
C ILE A 12 4.89 9.52 0.62
N ARG A 13 5.18 10.83 0.55
CA ARG A 13 6.53 11.33 0.24
C ARG A 13 7.52 10.90 1.29
N LYS A 14 7.17 11.05 2.57
CA LYS A 14 8.04 10.64 3.68
C LYS A 14 8.26 9.14 3.66
N LEU A 15 7.18 8.36 3.50
CA LEU A 15 7.23 6.91 3.46
C LEU A 15 8.13 6.39 2.33
N LEU A 16 7.98 6.94 1.12
CA LEU A 16 8.72 6.50 -0.07
C LEU A 16 9.98 7.31 -0.36
N LYS A 17 10.36 8.24 0.53
CA LYS A 17 11.52 9.15 0.40
C LYS A 17 11.57 9.89 -0.95
N LEU A 18 10.40 10.36 -1.42
CA LEU A 18 10.28 11.08 -2.69
C LEU A 18 10.72 12.55 -2.55
N THR A 19 11.56 13.01 -3.48
CA THR A 19 12.09 14.38 -3.52
C THR A 19 11.31 15.33 -4.44
N GLU A 20 10.47 14.80 -5.32
CA GLU A 20 9.75 15.54 -6.37
C GLU A 20 8.22 15.34 -6.26
N ASP A 21 7.50 15.81 -7.29
CA ASP A 21 6.05 15.80 -7.35
C ASP A 21 5.46 14.40 -7.14
N CYS A 22 4.32 14.37 -6.44
CA CYS A 22 3.57 13.15 -6.14
C CYS A 22 2.47 12.98 -7.16
N ASP A 23 2.83 12.77 -8.42
CA ASP A 23 1.85 12.21 -9.32
C ASP A 23 1.65 10.71 -9.01
N PRO A 24 0.47 10.14 -9.32
CA PRO A 24 0.18 8.77 -8.94
C PRO A 24 1.04 7.69 -9.60
N ASP A 25 1.70 8.00 -10.71
CA ASP A 25 2.54 7.04 -11.43
C ASP A 25 3.93 6.99 -10.79
N THR A 26 4.53 8.15 -10.49
CA THR A 26 5.78 8.24 -9.72
C THR A 26 5.67 7.56 -8.36
N VAL A 27 4.57 7.79 -7.63
CA VAL A 27 4.33 7.13 -6.34
C VAL A 27 4.22 5.62 -6.50
N ARG A 28 3.59 5.14 -7.58
CA ARG A 28 3.42 3.70 -7.84
C ARG A 28 4.77 3.04 -8.13
N GLU A 29 5.60 3.68 -8.96
CA GLU A 29 6.93 3.19 -9.29
C GLU A 29 7.83 3.14 -8.06
N ALA A 30 7.84 4.21 -7.25
CA ALA A 30 8.61 4.25 -6.02
C ALA A 30 8.15 3.21 -5.00
N MET A 31 6.83 2.99 -4.86
CA MET A 31 6.30 1.95 -4.00
C MET A 31 6.80 0.56 -4.43
N TYR A 32 6.73 0.23 -5.72
CA TYR A 32 7.21 -1.06 -6.21
C TYR A 32 8.72 -1.22 -6.10
N LYS A 33 9.48 -0.13 -6.27
CA LYS A 33 10.93 -0.14 -6.07
C LYS A 33 11.29 -0.44 -4.62
N VAL A 34 10.70 0.27 -3.66
CA VAL A 34 10.91 0.04 -2.22
C VAL A 34 10.57 -1.40 -1.84
N MET A 35 9.44 -1.91 -2.32
CA MET A 35 9.04 -3.29 -2.07
C MET A 35 10.03 -4.30 -2.66
N ALA A 36 10.54 -4.07 -3.86
CA ALA A 36 11.53 -4.95 -4.49
C ALA A 36 12.87 -4.94 -3.75
N GLU A 37 13.28 -3.79 -3.22
CA GLU A 37 14.51 -3.60 -2.44
C GLU A 37 14.41 -4.16 -1.01
N SER A 38 13.20 -4.41 -0.52
CA SER A 38 12.97 -4.88 0.85
C SER A 38 13.56 -6.26 1.19
N GLY A 39 13.99 -7.03 0.18
CA GLY A 39 14.58 -8.35 0.35
C GLY A 39 13.60 -9.45 0.79
N HIS A 40 12.31 -9.12 0.89
CA HIS A 40 11.27 -10.12 1.14
C HIS A 40 11.05 -10.96 -0.12
N ASP A 41 11.42 -12.24 -0.05
CA ASP A 41 11.27 -13.20 -1.14
C ASP A 41 9.81 -13.62 -1.31
N VAL A 42 9.07 -12.75 -1.97
CA VAL A 42 7.67 -12.99 -2.30
C VAL A 42 7.49 -12.81 -3.79
N PRO A 43 6.93 -13.80 -4.52
CA PRO A 43 6.66 -13.66 -5.94
C PRO A 43 5.94 -12.35 -6.28
N SER A 44 6.54 -11.56 -7.16
CA SER A 44 6.09 -10.22 -7.58
C SER A 44 4.68 -10.19 -8.17
N TYR A 45 4.18 -11.32 -8.67
CA TYR A 45 2.80 -11.48 -9.14
C TYR A 45 1.79 -11.59 -8.00
N ALA A 46 2.26 -11.86 -6.79
CA ALA A 46 1.45 -12.31 -5.67
C ALA A 46 1.26 -11.22 -4.60
N LEU A 47 2.23 -10.32 -4.45
CA LEU A 47 2.06 -9.05 -3.73
C LEU A 47 1.86 -7.92 -4.72
N ARG A 48 0.61 -7.73 -5.14
CA ARG A 48 0.19 -6.51 -5.84
C ARG A 48 -0.67 -5.66 -4.93
N PRO A 49 -0.08 -5.03 -3.87
CA PRO A 49 -0.81 -3.97 -3.22
C PRO A 49 -1.15 -2.92 -4.29
N THR A 50 -2.41 -2.53 -4.34
CA THR A 50 -2.88 -1.62 -5.37
C THR A 50 -2.80 -0.21 -4.81
N LEU A 51 -2.00 0.64 -5.45
CA LEU A 51 -2.02 2.08 -5.20
C LEU A 51 -3.22 2.71 -5.92
N ILE A 52 -4.04 3.46 -5.18
CA ILE A 52 -5.21 4.15 -5.73
C ILE A 52 -5.19 5.60 -5.26
N TYR A 53 -5.16 6.54 -6.21
CA TYR A 53 -5.33 7.96 -5.92
C TYR A 53 -6.82 8.32 -5.83
N ARG A 54 -7.17 9.06 -4.78
CA ARG A 54 -8.55 9.33 -4.36
C ARG A 54 -8.95 10.77 -4.64
N ALA A 55 -10.25 10.98 -4.83
CA ALA A 55 -10.79 12.30 -5.16
C ALA A 55 -10.58 13.35 -4.06
N ASP A 56 -10.30 12.92 -2.82
CA ASP A 56 -9.93 13.80 -1.71
C ASP A 56 -8.41 14.12 -1.68
N GLY A 57 -7.68 13.79 -2.74
CA GLY A 57 -6.24 14.04 -2.85
C GLY A 57 -5.36 13.07 -2.05
N THR A 58 -5.91 11.96 -1.56
CA THR A 58 -5.15 10.97 -0.80
C THR A 58 -4.77 9.74 -1.61
N TYR A 59 -3.68 9.11 -1.19
CA TYR A 59 -3.21 7.84 -1.68
C TYR A 59 -3.75 6.71 -0.82
N LEU A 60 -4.25 5.66 -1.46
CA LEU A 60 -4.61 4.43 -0.79
C LEU A 60 -3.72 3.29 -1.27
N ILE A 61 -2.98 2.67 -0.35
CA ILE A 61 -2.29 1.41 -0.59
C ILE A 61 -3.21 0.28 -0.13
N GLN A 62 -3.73 -0.51 -1.07
CA GLN A 62 -4.70 -1.58 -0.80
C GLN A 62 -4.05 -2.96 -0.85
N VAL A 63 -4.14 -3.73 0.23
CA VAL A 63 -3.75 -5.14 0.30
C VAL A 63 -5.00 -6.01 0.25
N ARG A 64 -5.06 -6.93 -0.72
CA ARG A 64 -6.15 -7.91 -0.84
C ARG A 64 -5.62 -9.30 -0.54
N SER A 65 -6.40 -10.11 0.15
CA SER A 65 -6.11 -11.53 0.24
C SER A 65 -6.27 -12.15 -1.14
N ASN A 66 -5.26 -12.86 -1.60
CA ASN A 66 -5.33 -13.65 -2.81
C ASN A 66 -5.13 -15.11 -2.46
N ARG A 67 -6.20 -15.78 -2.04
CA ARG A 67 -6.17 -17.21 -1.68
C ARG A 67 -5.72 -18.12 -2.82
N PHE A 68 -5.81 -17.67 -4.07
CA PHE A 68 -5.35 -18.44 -5.22
C PHE A 68 -3.81 -18.45 -5.31
N LEU A 69 -3.19 -17.29 -5.05
CA LEU A 69 -1.72 -17.19 -5.07
C LEU A 69 -1.11 -17.56 -3.71
N TRP A 70 -1.86 -17.39 -2.62
CA TRP A 70 -1.44 -17.59 -1.22
C TRP A 70 -2.55 -18.27 -0.41
N PRO A 71 -2.81 -19.57 -0.63
CA PRO A 71 -3.90 -20.30 0.04
C PRO A 71 -3.72 -20.39 1.56
N ASN A 72 -2.47 -20.30 2.04
CA ASN A 72 -2.11 -20.49 3.45
C ASN A 72 -1.84 -19.18 4.22
N TYR A 73 -1.98 -18.01 3.58
CA TYR A 73 -1.79 -16.74 4.26
C TYR A 73 -3.11 -16.03 4.54
N THR A 74 -3.30 -15.61 5.79
CA THR A 74 -4.43 -14.79 6.19
C THR A 74 -4.27 -13.37 5.62
N LEU A 75 -5.34 -12.56 5.67
CA LEU A 75 -5.25 -11.17 5.22
C LEU A 75 -4.26 -10.37 6.09
N GLU A 76 -4.26 -10.64 7.39
CA GLU A 76 -3.38 -10.00 8.38
C GLU A 76 -1.91 -10.32 8.09
N GLN A 77 -1.59 -11.56 7.71
CA GLN A 77 -0.23 -11.93 7.32
C GLN A 77 0.19 -11.21 6.04
N HIS A 78 -0.69 -11.06 5.04
CA HIS A 78 -0.39 -10.27 3.85
C HIS A 78 -0.14 -8.79 4.19
N VAL A 79 -0.94 -8.22 5.09
CA VAL A 79 -0.76 -6.84 5.55
C VAL A 79 0.57 -6.67 6.26
N ASP A 80 0.93 -7.58 7.16
CA ASP A 80 2.22 -7.55 7.85
C ASP A 80 3.41 -7.69 6.89
N THR A 81 3.30 -8.54 5.86
CA THR A 81 4.31 -8.62 4.80
C THR A 81 4.45 -7.30 4.06
N VAL A 82 3.34 -6.69 3.60
CA VAL A 82 3.40 -5.40 2.90
C VAL A 82 3.91 -4.29 3.80
N ARG A 83 3.54 -4.28 5.09
CA ARG A 83 4.06 -3.34 6.10
C ARG A 83 5.58 -3.42 6.17
N LYS A 84 6.13 -4.62 6.29
CA LYS A 84 7.58 -4.84 6.33
C LYS A 84 8.27 -4.46 5.03
N MET A 85 7.66 -4.77 3.88
CA MET A 85 8.19 -4.39 2.56
C MET A 85 8.25 -2.88 2.35
N LEU A 86 7.31 -2.13 2.94
CA LEU A 86 7.31 -0.67 2.91
C LEU A 86 8.20 -0.05 4.02
N HIS A 87 8.95 -0.88 4.76
CA HIS A 87 9.75 -0.46 5.91
C HIS A 87 8.96 0.35 6.95
N ILE A 88 7.69 -0.02 7.15
CA ILE A 88 6.83 0.57 8.18
C ILE A 88 7.09 -0.14 9.50
N ASP A 89 7.74 0.54 10.45
CA ASP A 89 7.98 -0.01 11.78
C ASP A 89 6.69 -0.17 12.58
N ALA A 90 6.61 -1.23 13.40
CA ALA A 90 5.45 -1.48 14.24
C ALA A 90 5.32 -0.37 15.29
N GLY A 91 4.12 0.17 15.46
CA GLY A 91 3.85 1.31 16.33
C GLY A 91 4.26 2.68 15.76
N SER A 92 4.75 2.76 14.53
CA SER A 92 5.02 4.04 13.86
C SER A 92 3.73 4.80 13.51
N GLU A 93 3.86 6.07 13.10
CA GLU A 93 2.73 6.87 12.63
C GLU A 93 2.02 6.25 11.42
N TYR A 94 2.74 5.42 10.65
CA TYR A 94 2.24 4.71 9.46
C TYR A 94 1.72 3.30 9.78
N ASP A 95 1.88 2.79 11.01
CA ASP A 95 1.34 1.49 11.46
C ASP A 95 -0.15 1.58 11.85
N LYS A 96 -0.91 2.36 11.09
CA LYS A 96 -2.35 2.54 11.21
C LYS A 96 -2.99 2.19 9.87
N TYR A 97 -3.39 0.94 9.74
CA TYR A 97 -4.21 0.48 8.63
C TYR A 97 -5.66 0.32 9.10
N PHE A 98 -6.59 0.36 8.16
CA PHE A 98 -8.01 0.22 8.44
C PHE A 98 -8.64 -0.87 7.56
N ASP A 99 -9.73 -1.44 8.07
CA ASP A 99 -10.55 -2.36 7.28
C ASP A 99 -11.16 -1.61 6.09
N TRP A 100 -10.77 -2.04 4.91
CA TRP A 100 -11.23 -1.42 3.68
C TRP A 100 -12.59 -1.99 3.30
N HIS A 101 -13.56 -1.09 3.20
CA HIS A 101 -14.83 -1.34 2.53
C HIS A 101 -15.05 -0.25 1.46
N PRO A 102 -15.53 -0.57 0.24
CA PRO A 102 -15.76 0.41 -0.82
C PRO A 102 -16.66 1.59 -0.42
N ARG A 103 -17.50 1.41 0.61
CA ARG A 103 -18.39 2.45 1.15
C ARG A 103 -17.72 3.36 2.20
N SER A 104 -16.57 2.96 2.74
CA SER A 104 -15.89 3.68 3.84
C SER A 104 -14.79 4.63 3.36
N VAL A 105 -14.57 4.73 2.05
CA VAL A 105 -13.51 5.57 1.46
C VAL A 105 -14.03 6.39 0.28
N PRO A 106 -13.50 7.61 0.05
CA PRO A 106 -13.87 8.43 -1.09
C PRO A 106 -13.68 7.70 -2.43
N PRO A 107 -14.48 8.05 -3.45
CA PRO A 107 -14.36 7.45 -4.77
C PRO A 107 -12.95 7.66 -5.34
N ARG A 108 -12.55 6.75 -6.23
CA ARG A 108 -11.31 6.89 -7.00
C ARG A 108 -11.39 8.19 -7.81
N GLN A 109 -10.31 8.96 -7.82
CA GLN A 109 -10.21 10.10 -8.73
C GLN A 109 -10.16 9.54 -10.15
N ARG A 110 -11.03 10.03 -11.04
CA ARG A 110 -10.91 9.72 -12.46
C ARG A 110 -9.63 10.40 -12.95
N GLN A 111 -8.63 9.58 -13.27
CA GLN A 111 -7.48 9.98 -14.07
C GLN A 111 -7.90 9.95 -15.54
#